data_AF-A0A4Y2G995-F1
#
_entry.id   AF-A0A4Y2G995-F1
#
_cell.length_a   1.000
_cell.length_b   1.000
_cell.length_c   1.000
_cell.angle_alpha   90.00
_cell.angle_beta   90.00
_cell.angle_gamma   90.00
#
_symmetry.space_group_name_H-M   'P 1'
#
loop_
_entity.id
_entity.type
_entity.pdbx_description
1 polymer ?
#
loop_
_entity_poly.entity_id
_entity_poly.type
_entity_poly.pdbx_seq_one_letter_code
_entity_poly.pdbx_strand_id
1 'polypeptide(L)'
;MVWAAFGFKGQVGLAFFNGRQNSPKYIETLETHPMPLAENIGGRNWEYQHDNAPIHTSNATKNYLNMNNVTVLEWPPMSPDLNPVENVWGIMSRKVYENGGQLYSVNALKTAIESAWYNLEPKILQTLIMTMEKSAYDAILKNGRRLNYMNTNTINYKICKILAHKNILADYSSQL
;
A
#
# COMPACT_ATOMS: atom_id res chain seq x y z
N MET A 1 -4.17 -9.38 10.23
CA MET A 1 -3.79 -8.15 9.51
C MET A 1 -3.30 -8.53 8.12
N VAL A 2 -3.54 -7.71 7.11
CA VAL A 2 -3.09 -7.97 5.73
C VAL A 2 -2.23 -6.81 5.25
N TRP A 3 -1.14 -7.14 4.59
CA TRP A 3 -0.24 -6.21 3.93
C TRP A 3 -0.15 -6.60 2.46
N ALA A 4 -0.06 -5.59 1.60
CA ALA A 4 0.19 -5.77 0.19
C ALA A 4 1.04 -4.61 -0.34
N ALA A 5 1.44 -4.68 -1.59
CA ALA A 5 1.98 -3.52 -2.30
C ALA A 5 1.70 -3.67 -3.78
N PHE A 6 1.64 -2.54 -4.47
CA PHE A 6 1.51 -2.51 -5.91
C PHE A 6 2.31 -1.36 -6.49
N GLY A 7 2.63 -1.49 -7.76
CA GLY A 7 3.18 -0.43 -8.56
C GLY A 7 2.41 -0.31 -9.86
N PHE A 8 2.89 0.57 -10.74
CA PHE A 8 2.20 0.88 -11.99
C PHE A 8 2.04 -0.35 -12.89
N LYS A 9 2.98 -1.29 -12.84
CA LYS A 9 3.01 -2.49 -13.70
C LYS A 9 2.34 -3.71 -13.09
N GLY A 10 1.91 -3.64 -11.83
CA GLY A 10 1.28 -4.79 -11.17
C GLY A 10 1.44 -4.78 -9.67
N GLN A 11 1.27 -5.95 -9.07
CA GLN A 11 1.10 -6.10 -7.63
C GLN A 11 1.96 -7.24 -7.08
N VAL A 12 2.34 -7.18 -5.81
CA VAL A 12 3.12 -8.23 -5.13
C VAL A 12 2.22 -9.18 -4.34
N GLY A 13 2.77 -10.29 -3.86
CA GLY A 13 2.06 -11.22 -3.00
C GLY A 13 1.53 -10.56 -1.72
N LEU A 14 0.39 -11.05 -1.22
CA LEU A 14 -0.17 -10.63 0.06
C LEU A 14 0.60 -11.25 1.22
N ALA A 15 0.83 -10.47 2.28
CA ALA A 15 1.34 -10.97 3.54
C ALA A 15 0.24 -10.95 4.61
N PHE A 16 -0.02 -12.10 5.22
CA PHE A 16 -1.00 -12.26 6.30
C PHE A 16 -0.30 -12.38 7.65
N PHE A 17 -0.61 -11.47 8.56
CA PHE A 17 0.00 -11.44 9.88
C PHE A 17 -1.00 -11.69 11.01
N ASN A 18 -0.51 -12.39 12.02
CA ASN A 18 -1.17 -12.55 13.32
C ASN A 18 -0.59 -11.54 14.31
N GLY A 19 -1.46 -10.84 15.05
CA GLY A 19 -1.07 -9.91 16.09
C GLY A 19 -0.44 -8.59 15.60
N ARG A 20 0.13 -7.85 16.57
CA ARG A 20 0.69 -6.52 16.36
C ARG A 20 2.03 -6.58 15.61
N GLN A 21 2.23 -5.61 14.72
CA GLN A 21 3.49 -5.41 14.02
C GLN A 21 4.46 -4.52 14.79
N ASN A 22 5.74 -4.70 14.50
CA ASN A 22 6.85 -3.87 14.95
C ASN A 22 7.79 -3.61 13.78
N SER A 23 8.81 -2.76 13.98
CA SER A 23 9.73 -2.39 12.91
C SER A 23 10.52 -3.58 12.33
N PRO A 24 11.06 -4.53 13.13
CA PRO A 24 11.74 -5.71 12.57
C PRO A 24 10.84 -6.55 11.65
N LYS A 25 9.61 -6.89 12.07
CA LYS A 25 8.66 -7.63 11.22
C LYS A 25 8.30 -6.86 9.97
N TYR A 26 8.20 -5.52 10.07
CA TYR A 26 7.95 -4.70 8.90
C TYR A 26 9.12 -4.77 7.92
N ILE A 27 10.36 -4.68 8.39
CA ILE A 27 11.57 -4.82 7.55
C ILE A 27 11.60 -6.18 6.86
N GLU A 28 11.37 -7.27 7.60
CA GLU A 28 11.27 -8.63 7.04
C GLU A 28 10.20 -8.70 5.93
N THR A 29 9.07 -8.03 6.13
CA THR A 29 8.02 -7.93 5.10
C THR A 29 8.52 -7.23 3.84
N LEU A 30 9.30 -6.16 3.99
CA LEU A 30 9.89 -5.44 2.85
C LEU A 30 10.86 -6.34 2.08
N GLU A 31 11.75 -7.03 2.79
CA GLU A 31 12.75 -7.92 2.20
C GLU A 31 12.12 -9.07 1.41
N THR A 32 10.99 -9.57 1.89
CA THR A 32 10.35 -10.78 1.34
C THR A 32 9.31 -10.50 0.24
N HIS A 33 8.69 -9.31 0.22
CA HIS A 33 7.56 -9.04 -0.67
C HIS A 33 7.86 -7.95 -1.72
N PRO A 34 7.92 -6.65 -1.38
CA PRO A 34 8.06 -5.61 -2.39
C PRO A 34 9.48 -5.50 -2.93
N MET A 35 10.53 -5.61 -2.10
CA MET A 35 11.89 -5.26 -2.52
C MET A 35 12.41 -6.14 -3.67
N PRO A 36 12.22 -7.48 -3.65
CA PRO A 36 12.65 -8.33 -4.78
C PRO A 36 11.92 -8.06 -6.09
N LEU A 37 10.72 -7.48 -6.03
CA LEU A 37 9.86 -7.24 -7.19
C LEU A 37 9.80 -5.75 -7.57
N ALA A 38 10.51 -4.90 -6.85
CA ALA A 38 10.26 -3.47 -6.86
C ALA A 38 10.44 -2.86 -8.26
N GLU A 39 11.56 -3.14 -8.93
CA GLU A 39 11.81 -2.65 -10.29
C GLU A 39 10.84 -3.28 -11.33
N ASN A 40 10.36 -4.50 -11.08
CA ASN A 40 9.41 -5.17 -11.96
C ASN A 40 8.03 -4.51 -11.92
N ILE A 41 7.52 -4.22 -10.73
CA ILE A 41 6.19 -3.63 -10.54
C ILE A 41 6.20 -2.11 -10.62
N GLY A 42 7.30 -1.51 -10.22
CA GLY A 42 7.50 -0.08 -10.10
C GLY A 42 8.49 0.47 -11.12
N GLY A 43 8.92 -0.26 -12.14
CA GLY A 43 9.80 0.30 -13.18
C GLY A 43 11.16 0.81 -12.69
N ARG A 44 11.89 1.47 -13.61
CA ARG A 44 13.18 2.10 -13.27
C ARG A 44 12.93 3.35 -12.43
N ASN A 45 13.85 3.62 -11.50
CA ASN A 45 13.80 4.76 -10.58
C ASN A 45 12.51 4.81 -9.75
N TRP A 46 12.06 3.63 -9.31
CA TRP A 46 10.87 3.53 -8.49
C TRP A 46 11.07 4.22 -7.14
N GLU A 47 9.99 4.81 -6.64
CA GLU A 47 9.94 5.43 -5.32
C GLU A 47 9.00 4.64 -4.42
N TYR A 48 9.40 4.46 -3.16
CA TYR A 48 8.63 3.73 -2.17
C TYR A 48 7.72 4.67 -1.39
N GLN A 49 6.41 4.43 -1.45
CA GLN A 49 5.44 5.14 -0.61
C GLN A 49 4.96 4.23 0.53
N HIS A 50 4.97 4.78 1.75
CA HIS A 50 4.31 4.24 2.93
C HIS A 50 3.72 5.37 3.79
N ASP A 51 2.81 5.04 4.71
CA ASP A 51 2.30 6.02 5.68
C ASP A 51 3.34 6.32 6.78
N ASN A 52 3.06 7.37 7.57
CA ASN A 52 3.91 7.81 8.67
C ASN A 52 3.66 7.05 9.99
N ALA A 53 3.21 5.78 9.95
CA ALA A 53 3.04 5.00 11.18
C ALA A 53 4.37 4.86 11.94
N PRO A 54 4.37 4.82 13.29
CA PRO A 54 5.61 4.81 14.09
C PRO A 54 6.60 3.70 13.73
N ILE A 55 6.10 2.53 13.31
CA ILE A 55 6.95 1.42 12.88
C ILE A 55 7.63 1.70 11.54
N HIS A 56 6.98 2.42 10.62
CA HIS A 56 7.51 2.80 9.31
C HIS A 56 8.54 3.93 9.42
N THR A 57 8.32 4.87 10.33
CA THR A 57 9.21 6.03 10.54
C THR A 57 10.30 5.78 11.59
N SER A 58 10.38 4.56 12.12
CA SER A 58 11.38 4.16 13.11
C SER A 58 12.81 4.24 12.56
N ASN A 59 13.80 4.45 13.42
CA ASN A 59 15.20 4.49 13.00
C ASN A 59 15.64 3.18 12.32
N ALA A 60 15.17 2.04 12.82
CA ALA A 60 15.46 0.74 12.22
C ALA A 60 14.99 0.67 10.75
N THR A 61 13.75 1.06 10.49
CA THR A 61 13.19 1.04 9.13
C THR A 61 13.85 2.06 8.21
N LYS A 62 14.10 3.28 8.71
CA LYS A 62 14.82 4.32 7.95
C LYS A 62 16.24 3.86 7.58
N ASN A 63 16.96 3.27 8.51
CA ASN A 63 18.30 2.75 8.26
C ASN A 63 18.29 1.63 7.22
N TYR A 64 17.35 0.69 7.33
CA TYR A 64 17.18 -0.38 6.34
C TYR A 64 16.94 0.18 4.93
N LEU A 65 15.98 1.10 4.78
CA LEU A 65 15.64 1.68 3.48
C LEU A 65 16.84 2.43 2.87
N ASN A 66 17.57 3.20 3.70
CA ASN A 66 18.78 3.91 3.29
C ASN A 66 19.90 2.94 2.86
N MET A 67 20.19 1.90 3.65
CA MET A 67 21.20 0.89 3.33
C MET A 67 20.92 0.15 2.02
N ASN A 68 19.64 0.03 1.64
CA ASN A 68 19.20 -0.60 0.40
C ASN A 68 18.99 0.40 -0.76
N ASN A 69 19.43 1.65 -0.61
CA ASN A 69 19.27 2.73 -1.59
C ASN A 69 17.81 2.92 -2.05
N VAL A 70 16.85 2.69 -1.16
CA VAL A 70 15.42 2.86 -1.46
C VAL A 70 15.06 4.31 -1.26
N THR A 71 14.64 4.98 -2.34
CA THR A 71 14.10 6.34 -2.26
C THR A 71 12.68 6.29 -1.72
N VAL A 72 12.46 6.92 -0.57
CA VAL A 72 11.14 7.00 0.06
C VAL A 72 10.45 8.29 -0.37
N LEU A 73 9.23 8.18 -0.91
CA LEU A 73 8.40 9.32 -1.22
C LEU A 73 7.96 9.99 0.09
N GLU A 74 8.32 11.25 0.28
CA GLU A 74 7.83 12.02 1.41
C GLU A 74 6.30 12.15 1.34
N TRP A 75 5.61 11.72 2.40
CA TRP A 75 4.15 11.71 2.45
C TRP A 75 3.63 12.67 3.51
N PRO A 76 2.67 13.56 3.20
CA PRO A 76 2.14 14.48 4.18
C PRO A 76 1.43 13.72 5.32
N PRO A 77 1.60 14.16 6.58
CA PRO A 77 0.89 13.57 7.70
C PRO A 77 -0.63 13.73 7.53
N MET A 78 -1.40 12.78 8.07
CA MET A 78 -2.86 12.84 8.11
C MET A 78 -3.54 13.02 6.73
N SER A 79 -2.95 12.44 5.67
CA SER A 79 -3.51 12.50 4.32
C SER A 79 -3.88 11.10 3.80
N PRO A 80 -4.83 10.39 4.44
CA PRO A 80 -5.28 9.07 3.98
C PRO A 80 -5.96 9.16 2.61
N ASP A 81 -6.66 10.26 2.33
CA ASP A 81 -7.38 10.50 1.06
C ASP A 81 -6.46 10.54 -0.16
N LEU A 82 -5.18 10.86 0.06
CA LEU A 82 -4.18 10.88 -0.99
C LEU A 82 -3.61 9.47 -1.26
N ASN A 83 -3.78 8.52 -0.33
CA ASN A 83 -3.08 7.25 -0.38
C ASN A 83 -3.85 6.26 -1.26
N PRO A 84 -3.34 5.89 -2.45
CA PRO A 84 -4.06 5.05 -3.38
C PRO A 84 -4.35 3.65 -2.82
N VAL A 85 -3.66 3.22 -1.76
CA VAL A 85 -4.01 2.01 -1.01
C VAL A 85 -5.46 1.99 -0.54
N GLU A 86 -5.97 3.10 -0.01
CA GLU A 86 -7.28 3.12 0.65
C GLU A 86 -8.38 2.84 -0.37
N ASN A 87 -8.18 3.34 -1.60
CA ASN A 87 -9.05 3.04 -2.73
C ASN A 87 -8.99 1.57 -3.12
N VAL A 88 -7.81 0.95 -3.13
CA VAL A 88 -7.69 -0.49 -3.38
C VAL A 88 -8.42 -1.30 -2.31
N TRP A 89 -8.29 -0.96 -1.03
CA TRP A 89 -9.04 -1.63 0.03
C TRP A 89 -10.55 -1.48 -0.13
N GLY A 90 -11.03 -0.29 -0.52
CA GLY A 90 -12.44 -0.07 -0.82
C GLY A 90 -12.94 -0.91 -1.99
N ILE A 91 -12.12 -1.13 -3.03
CA ILE A 91 -12.45 -2.02 -4.15
C ILE A 91 -12.47 -3.48 -3.70
N MET A 92 -11.41 -3.94 -3.03
CA MET A 92 -11.30 -5.31 -2.56
C MET A 92 -12.41 -5.68 -1.57
N SER A 93 -12.71 -4.80 -0.62
CA SER A 93 -13.78 -5.03 0.35
C SER A 93 -15.13 -5.23 -0.33
N ARG A 94 -15.47 -4.42 -1.34
CA ARG A 94 -16.70 -4.60 -2.12
C ARG A 94 -16.73 -5.93 -2.88
N LYS A 95 -15.60 -6.36 -3.44
CA LYS A 95 -15.49 -7.67 -4.11
C LYS A 95 -15.64 -8.84 -3.13
N VAL A 96 -14.99 -8.75 -1.96
CA VAL A 96 -15.02 -9.81 -0.94
C VAL A 96 -16.45 -10.05 -0.42
N TYR A 97 -17.23 -8.98 -0.25
CA TYR A 97 -18.61 -9.04 0.26
C TYR A 97 -19.67 -8.87 -0.83
N GLU A 98 -19.29 -9.10 -2.10
CA GLU A 98 -20.22 -9.03 -3.21
C GLU A 98 -21.38 -10.02 -2.99
N ASN A 99 -22.59 -9.65 -3.42
CA ASN A 99 -23.82 -10.44 -3.26
C ASN A 99 -24.20 -10.77 -1.80
N GLY A 100 -23.65 -10.05 -0.82
CA GLY A 100 -23.97 -10.27 0.60
C GLY A 100 -23.40 -11.57 1.16
N GLY A 101 -22.36 -12.12 0.53
CA GLY A 101 -21.70 -13.34 0.98
C GLY A 101 -21.15 -13.21 2.41
N GLN A 102 -21.63 -14.07 3.31
CA GLN A 102 -21.02 -14.23 4.63
C GLN A 102 -19.84 -15.20 4.53
N LEU A 103 -18.71 -14.83 5.12
CA LEU A 103 -17.52 -15.67 5.19
C LEU A 103 -17.49 -16.31 6.57
N TYR A 104 -17.48 -17.64 6.63
CA TYR A 104 -17.62 -18.39 7.88
C TYR A 104 -16.30 -18.89 8.50
N SER A 105 -15.14 -18.48 7.95
CA SER A 105 -13.84 -18.77 8.56
C SER A 105 -12.76 -17.76 8.16
N VAL A 106 -11.69 -17.69 8.96
CA VAL A 106 -10.47 -16.94 8.62
C VAL A 106 -9.89 -17.42 7.29
N ASN A 107 -9.93 -18.72 7.01
CA ASN A 107 -9.41 -19.26 5.75
C ASN A 107 -10.24 -18.80 4.56
N ALA A 108 -11.58 -18.87 4.67
CA ALA A 108 -12.48 -18.37 3.62
C ALA A 108 -12.24 -16.87 3.36
N LEU A 109 -12.02 -16.08 4.42
CA LEU A 109 -11.68 -14.67 4.29
C LEU A 109 -10.34 -14.45 3.58
N LYS A 110 -9.30 -15.19 3.94
CA LYS A 110 -7.99 -15.09 3.24
C LYS A 110 -8.13 -15.41 1.75
N THR A 111 -8.82 -16.49 1.41
CA THR A 111 -9.06 -16.89 0.02
C THR A 111 -9.87 -15.83 -0.74
N ALA A 112 -10.89 -15.23 -0.12
CA ALA A 112 -11.67 -14.16 -0.74
C ALA A 112 -10.82 -12.91 -0.99
N ILE A 113 -9.98 -12.51 -0.02
CA ILE A 113 -9.05 -11.37 -0.15
C ILE A 113 -8.02 -11.64 -1.25
N GLU A 114 -7.43 -12.82 -1.31
CA GLU A 114 -6.50 -13.23 -2.36
C GLU A 114 -7.16 -13.19 -3.74
N SER A 115 -8.37 -13.76 -3.86
CA SER A 115 -9.14 -13.72 -5.09
C SER A 115 -9.43 -12.27 -5.52
N ALA A 116 -9.88 -11.42 -4.59
CA ALA A 116 -10.15 -10.02 -4.89
C ALA A 116 -8.88 -9.26 -5.35
N TRP A 117 -7.74 -9.56 -4.74
CA TRP A 117 -6.44 -8.97 -5.05
C TRP A 117 -5.93 -9.39 -6.43
N TYR A 118 -5.82 -10.70 -6.67
CA TYR A 118 -5.26 -11.23 -7.92
C TYR A 118 -6.16 -10.98 -9.14
N ASN A 119 -7.46 -10.75 -8.92
CA ASN A 119 -8.40 -10.34 -9.96
C ASN A 119 -8.57 -8.81 -10.08
N LEU A 120 -7.69 -7.99 -9.50
CA LEU A 120 -7.65 -6.57 -9.81
C LEU A 120 -7.14 -6.36 -11.25
N GLU A 121 -7.90 -5.60 -12.03
CA GLU A 121 -7.46 -5.23 -13.38
C GLU A 121 -6.23 -4.30 -13.29
N PRO A 122 -5.17 -4.53 -14.10
CA PRO A 122 -4.00 -3.66 -14.11
C PRO A 122 -4.33 -2.17 -14.31
N LYS A 123 -5.38 -1.88 -15.09
CA LYS A 123 -5.86 -0.52 -15.34
C LYS A 123 -6.32 0.19 -14.06
N ILE A 124 -6.85 -0.53 -13.08
CA ILE A 124 -7.24 0.03 -11.77
C ILE A 124 -5.99 0.54 -11.06
N LEU A 125 -4.95 -0.31 -10.95
CA LEU A 125 -3.70 0.03 -10.26
C LEU A 125 -3.01 1.24 -10.91
N GLN A 126 -2.93 1.24 -12.25
CA GLN A 126 -2.37 2.36 -13.02
C GLN A 126 -3.14 3.65 -12.78
N THR A 127 -4.47 3.59 -12.84
CA THR A 127 -5.33 4.75 -12.61
C THR A 127 -5.12 5.32 -11.21
N LEU A 128 -5.05 4.46 -10.19
CA LEU A 128 -4.84 4.90 -8.82
C LEU A 128 -3.49 5.59 -8.62
N ILE A 129 -2.41 5.07 -9.22
CA ILE A 129 -1.10 5.73 -9.20
C ILE A 129 -1.14 7.08 -9.90
N MET A 130 -1.71 7.17 -11.10
CA MET A 130 -1.84 8.45 -11.82
C MET A 130 -2.67 9.47 -11.04
N THR A 131 -3.75 9.05 -10.38
CA THR A 131 -4.56 9.94 -9.55
C THR A 131 -3.83 10.40 -8.30
N MET A 132 -3.00 9.55 -7.68
CA MET A 132 -2.16 9.94 -6.55
C MET A 132 -1.19 11.05 -6.97
N GLU A 133 -0.55 10.92 -8.14
CA GLU A 133 0.37 11.93 -8.66
C GLU A 133 -0.32 13.27 -8.89
N LYS A 134 -1.51 13.24 -9.50
CA LYS A 134 -2.32 14.44 -9.71
C LYS A 134 -2.76 15.06 -8.39
N SER A 135 -3.26 14.27 -7.44
CA SER A 135 -3.73 14.78 -6.15
C SER A 135 -2.60 15.34 -5.30
N ALA A 136 -1.41 14.72 -5.34
CA ALA A 136 -0.21 15.26 -4.71
C ALA A 136 0.19 16.61 -5.34
N TYR A 137 0.18 16.69 -6.67
CA TYR A 137 0.44 17.93 -7.40
C TYR A 137 -0.56 19.04 -7.04
N ASP A 138 -1.86 18.74 -7.04
CA ASP A 138 -2.92 19.70 -6.70
C ASP A 138 -2.82 20.17 -5.24
N ALA A 139 -2.45 19.29 -4.31
CA ALA A 139 -2.23 19.64 -2.90
C ALA A 139 -1.06 20.62 -2.73
N ILE A 140 0.00 20.48 -3.52
CA ILE A 140 1.16 21.39 -3.52
C ILE A 140 0.77 22.77 -4.04
N LEU A 141 0.05 22.83 -5.16
CA LEU A 141 -0.40 24.08 -5.75
C LEU A 141 -1.33 24.86 -4.82
N LYS A 142 -2.22 24.17 -4.10
CA LYS A 142 -3.16 24.81 -3.16
C LYS A 142 -2.47 25.35 -1.90
N ASN A 143 -1.37 24.75 -1.45
CA ASN A 143 -0.72 25.10 -0.19
C ASN A 143 0.46 26.08 -0.30
N GLY A 144 0.78 26.57 -1.51
CA GLY A 144 1.79 27.63 -1.73
C GLY A 144 3.23 27.31 -1.30
N ARG A 145 3.51 26.10 -0.81
CA ARG A 145 4.83 25.62 -0.44
C ARG A 145 5.43 24.84 -1.59
N ARG A 146 6.64 25.22 -2.06
CA ARG A 146 7.48 24.33 -2.85
C ARG A 146 7.91 23.17 -1.97
N LEU A 147 7.13 22.10 -1.97
CA LEU A 147 7.59 20.83 -1.49
C LEU A 147 8.15 20.10 -2.72
N ASN A 148 9.39 19.61 -2.62
CA ASN A 148 10.06 18.84 -3.66
C ASN A 148 9.41 17.44 -3.84
N TYR A 149 8.07 17.36 -3.82
CA TYR A 149 7.35 16.09 -3.81
C TYR A 149 7.33 15.40 -5.17
N MET A 150 7.62 16.11 -6.27
CA MET A 150 7.52 15.61 -7.63
C MET A 150 8.44 16.38 -8.57
N ASN A 151 9.46 15.74 -9.14
CA ASN A 151 10.11 16.29 -10.32
C ASN A 151 9.18 16.01 -11.52
N THR A 152 8.57 17.05 -12.08
CA THR A 152 7.48 16.96 -13.07
C THR A 152 7.88 16.41 -14.44
N ASN A 153 9.14 15.98 -14.61
CA ASN A 153 9.68 15.48 -15.87
C ASN A 153 9.84 13.96 -15.94
N THR A 154 9.34 13.23 -14.94
CA THR A 154 9.39 11.77 -14.95
C THR A 154 8.00 11.24 -14.65
N ILE A 155 7.41 10.51 -15.58
CA ILE A 155 6.33 9.57 -15.30
C ILE A 155 6.95 8.52 -14.37
N ASN A 156 6.98 8.83 -13.07
CA ASN A 156 7.71 8.04 -12.10
C ASN A 156 6.84 6.86 -11.71
N TYR A 157 7.37 5.68 -11.98
CA TYR A 157 6.72 4.44 -11.66
C TYR A 157 6.80 4.24 -10.12
N LYS A 158 5.70 4.51 -9.41
CA LYS A 158 5.68 4.44 -7.94
C LYS A 158 5.30 3.07 -7.45
N ILE A 159 5.87 2.67 -6.31
CA ILE A 159 5.39 1.54 -5.52
C ILE A 159 4.61 2.10 -4.35
N CYS A 160 3.31 1.91 -4.40
CA CYS A 160 2.40 2.22 -3.32
C CYS A 160 2.25 0.97 -2.45
N LYS A 161 2.65 1.07 -1.20
CA LYS A 161 2.36 0.01 -0.23
C LYS A 161 0.89 0.06 0.14
N ILE A 162 0.34 -1.13 0.29
CA ILE A 162 -0.94 -1.38 0.93
C ILE A 162 -0.72 -1.88 2.36
N LEU A 163 -1.09 -1.11 3.38
CA LEU A 163 -1.30 -1.64 4.72
C LEU A 163 -2.77 -1.55 5.07
N ALA A 164 -3.47 -2.67 5.22
CA ALA A 164 -4.74 -2.64 5.93
C ALA A 164 -4.41 -2.60 7.41
N HIS A 165 -4.52 -1.42 8.00
CA HIS A 165 -4.84 -1.28 9.42
C HIS A 165 -6.34 -1.53 9.70
N LYS A 166 -7.10 -2.10 8.76
CA LYS A 166 -8.46 -2.55 9.05
C LYS A 166 -8.44 -3.94 9.65
N ASN A 167 -8.81 -3.96 10.93
CA ASN A 167 -9.26 -5.11 11.69
C ASN A 167 -10.50 -5.75 11.02
N ILE A 168 -10.35 -6.33 9.83
CA ILE A 168 -11.42 -7.13 9.18
C ILE A 168 -11.72 -8.39 10.04
N LEU A 169 -10.87 -8.69 11.02
CA LEU A 169 -11.09 -9.73 12.02
C LEU A 169 -11.90 -9.26 13.25
N ALA A 170 -12.09 -7.96 13.48
CA ALA A 170 -12.85 -7.47 14.65
C ALA A 170 -14.37 -7.53 14.44
N ASP A 171 -14.84 -7.51 13.18
CA ASP A 171 -16.26 -7.73 12.86
C ASP A 171 -16.69 -9.19 13.03
N TYR A 172 -15.74 -10.09 13.30
CA TYR A 172 -16.00 -11.50 13.54
C TYR A 172 -16.28 -11.83 15.00
N SER A 173 -15.74 -11.04 15.93
CA SER A 173 -15.92 -11.24 17.38
C SER A 173 -17.16 -10.54 17.94
N SER A 174 -17.87 -9.75 17.14
CA SER A 174 -19.12 -9.07 17.52
C SER A 174 -20.38 -9.80 17.03
N GLN A 175 -20.22 -10.99 16.42
CA GLN A 175 -21.31 -11.87 15.98
C GLN A 175 -21.31 -13.24 16.70
N LEU A 176 -20.59 -13.34 17.83
CA LEU A 176 -20.70 -14.40 18.85
C LEU A 176 -21.06 -13.75 20.18
#